data_AF-A0A661Y1K2-F1
#
_entry.id   AF-A0A661Y1K2-F1
#
_cell.length_a   1.000
_cell.length_b   1.000
_cell.length_c   1.000
_cell.angle_alpha   90.00
_cell.angle_beta   90.00
_cell.angle_gamma   90.00
#
_symmetry.space_group_name_H-M   'P 1'
#
loop_
_entity.id
_entity.type
_entity.pdbx_description
1 polymer ?
#
loop_
_entity_poly.entity_id
_entity_poly.type
_entity_poly.pdbx_seq_one_letter_code
_entity_poly.pdbx_strand_id
1 'polypeptide(L)' 'EVEHRRWNAEQLLNGWVYGEMRNNELKIHDNIVPYAELTDRIKQYDRDAVINIPVILAAVKLKIDKKGT' A
#
# COMPACT_ATOMS: atom_id res chain seq x y z
N GLU A 1 -0.78 4.57 -6.43
CA GLU A 1 -2.23 4.26 -6.60
C GLU A 1 -2.55 2.77 -6.55
N VAL A 2 -2.03 1.91 -7.45
CA VAL A 2 -2.35 0.46 -7.44
C VAL A 2 -2.03 -0.18 -6.09
N GLU A 3 -0.87 0.13 -5.52
CA GLU A 3 -0.45 -0.40 -4.22
C GLU A 3 -1.42 -0.01 -3.10
N HIS A 4 -1.83 1.26 -3.02
CA HIS A 4 -2.83 1.69 -2.05
C HIS A 4 -4.19 0.99 -2.23
N ARG A 5 -4.62 0.75 -3.47
CA ARG A 5 -5.84 -0.04 -3.73
C ARG A 5 -5.71 -1.48 -3.24
N ARG A 6 -4.54 -2.10 -3.43
CA ARG A 6 -4.23 -3.43 -2.91
C ARG A 6 -4.28 -3.44 -1.38
N TRP A 7 -3.66 -2.45 -0.72
CA TRP A 7 -3.68 -2.30 0.73
C TRP A 7 -5.10 -2.08 1.27
N ASN A 8 -5.89 -1.18 0.67
CA ASN A 8 -7.30 -0.98 1.05
C ASN A 8 -8.09 -2.29 0.96
N ALA A 9 -7.93 -3.07 -0.12
CA ALA A 9 -8.61 -4.34 -0.27
C ALA A 9 -8.23 -5.33 0.84
N GLU A 10 -6.95 -5.43 1.17
CA GLU A 10 -6.45 -6.26 2.26
C GLU A 10 -7.03 -5.84 3.63
N GLN A 11 -7.06 -4.54 3.91
CA GLN A 11 -7.63 -4.00 5.15
C GLN A 11 -9.13 -4.33 5.26
N LEU A 12 -9.90 -4.06 4.20
CA LEU A 12 -11.33 -4.33 4.15
C LEU A 12 -11.65 -5.82 4.32
N LEU A 13 -10.89 -6.70 3.66
CA LEU A 13 -11.02 -8.16 3.81
C LEU A 13 -10.70 -8.63 5.23
N ASN A 14 -9.80 -7.94 5.93
CA ASN A 14 -9.45 -8.21 7.33
C ASN A 14 -10.42 -7.57 8.34
N GLY A 15 -11.53 -7.01 7.87
CA GLY A 15 -12.60 -6.41 8.68
C GLY A 15 -12.28 -5.01 9.18
N TRP A 16 -11.32 -4.31 8.56
CA TRP A 16 -11.14 -2.88 8.81
C TRP A 16 -12.19 -2.06 8.07
N VAL A 17 -12.56 -0.93 8.66
CA VAL A 17 -13.50 0.03 8.07
C VAL A 17 -12.90 1.43 8.08
N TYR A 18 -13.37 2.27 7.16
CA TYR A 18 -13.04 3.68 7.18
C TYR A 18 -13.65 4.39 8.39
N GLY A 19 -12.92 5.35 8.94
CA GLY A 19 -13.44 6.35 9.88
C GLY A 19 -12.39 7.42 10.14
N GLU A 20 -12.84 8.65 10.44
CA GLU A 20 -11.96 9.84 10.53
C GLU A 20 -10.85 9.71 11.58
N MET A 21 -11.08 8.93 12.64
CA MET A 21 -10.07 8.65 13.65
C MET A 21 -9.72 7.17 13.68
N ARG A 22 -8.42 6.88 13.62
CA ARG A 22 -7.91 5.52 13.74
C ARG A 22 -8.24 4.92 15.11
N ASN A 23 -8.79 3.71 15.12
CA ASN A 23 -8.99 2.89 16.31
C ASN A 23 -8.68 1.42 15.97
N ASN A 24 -7.58 0.90 16.51
CA ASN A 24 -7.15 -0.46 16.19
C ASN A 24 -8.02 -1.56 16.84
N GLU A 25 -8.59 -1.31 18.02
CA GLU A 25 -9.46 -2.27 18.71
C GLU A 25 -10.75 -2.52 17.93
N LEU A 26 -11.32 -1.44 17.39
CA LEU A 26 -12.54 -1.47 16.57
C LEU A 26 -12.24 -1.63 15.07
N LYS A 27 -10.96 -1.80 14.69
CA LYS A 27 -10.48 -1.88 13.30
C LYS A 27 -10.95 -0.71 12.41
N ILE A 28 -10.85 0.51 12.90
CA ILE A 28 -11.12 1.74 12.15
C ILE A 28 -9.80 2.35 11.68
N HIS A 29 -9.70 2.71 10.41
CA HIS A 29 -8.52 3.39 9.86
C HIS A 29 -8.91 4.53 8.91
N ASP A 30 -8.35 5.71 9.18
CA ASP A 30 -8.54 6.98 8.46
C ASP A 30 -8.05 6.98 7.00
N ASN A 31 -7.01 6.20 6.69
CA ASN A 31 -6.42 6.14 5.36
C ASN A 31 -7.11 5.16 4.40
N ILE A 32 -8.22 4.51 4.79
CA ILE A 32 -9.03 3.67 3.88
C ILE A 32 -9.90 4.57 3.00
N VAL A 33 -9.23 5.32 2.12
CA VAL A 33 -9.79 6.30 1.18
C VAL A 33 -9.13 6.15 -0.19
N PRO A 34 -9.67 6.75 -1.27
CA PRO A 34 -9.00 6.83 -2.56
C PRO A 34 -7.58 7.42 -2.46
N TYR A 35 -6.65 6.91 -3.27
CA TYR A 35 -5.25 7.37 -3.25
C TYR A 35 -5.11 8.89 -3.45
N ALA A 36 -6.01 9.51 -4.23
CA ALA A 36 -6.00 10.94 -4.49
C ALA A 36 -6.16 11.77 -3.21
N GLU A 37 -6.93 11.27 -2.24
CA GLU A 37 -7.29 11.96 -0.98
C GLU A 37 -6.21 11.83 0.09
N LEU A 38 -5.22 10.96 -0.11
CA LEU A 38 -4.09 10.84 0.80
C LEU A 38 -3.18 12.07 0.75
N THR A 39 -2.63 12.43 1.90
CA THR A 39 -1.50 13.36 1.98
C THR A 39 -0.27 12.78 1.29
N ASP A 40 0.62 13.62 0.77
CA ASP A 40 1.85 13.16 0.11
C ASP A 40 2.76 12.32 1.02
N ARG A 41 2.75 12.62 2.33
CA ARG A 41 3.44 11.82 3.34
C ARG A 41 2.93 10.38 3.35
N ILE A 42 1.61 10.18 3.32
CA ILE A 42 1.05 8.81 3.33
C ILE A 42 1.29 8.12 1.98
N LYS A 43 1.15 8.86 0.87
CA LYS A 43 1.50 8.36 -0.47
C LYS A 43 2.94 7.88 -0.57
N GLN A 44 3.85 8.42 0.24
CA GLN A 44 5.26 8.01 0.23
C GLN A 44 5.42 6.55 0.70
N TYR A 45 4.62 6.07 1.64
CA TYR A 45 4.69 4.66 2.06
C TYR A 45 4.38 3.70 0.90
N ASP A 46 3.38 4.02 0.06
CA ASP A 46 3.10 3.23 -1.16
C ASP A 46 4.26 3.27 -2.15
N ARG A 47 4.89 4.45 -2.33
CA ARG A 47 6.03 4.61 -3.25
C ARG A 47 7.23 3.82 -2.74
N ASP A 48 7.53 3.90 -1.46
CA ASP A 48 8.64 3.19 -0.83
C ASP A 48 8.43 1.68 -0.94
N ALA A 49 7.21 1.18 -0.73
CA ALA A 49 6.89 -0.24 -0.91
C ALA A 49 7.24 -0.70 -2.33
N VAL A 50 6.86 0.05 -3.36
CA VAL A 50 7.13 -0.29 -4.77
C VAL A 50 8.61 -0.12 -5.13
N ILE A 51 9.26 0.97 -4.69
CA ILE A 51 10.67 1.28 -4.99
C ILE A 51 11.61 0.25 -4.36
N ASN A 52 11.24 -0.36 -3.24
CA ASN A 52 12.06 -1.36 -2.57
C ASN A 52 11.97 -2.76 -3.19
N ILE A 53 11.00 -3.03 -4.08
CA ILE A 53 10.86 -4.36 -4.72
C ILE A 53 12.16 -4.79 -5.44
N PRO A 54 12.77 -3.99 -6.33
CA PRO A 54 14.06 -4.34 -6.94
C PRO A 54 15.16 -4.64 -5.93
N VAL A 55 15.22 -3.90 -4.82
CA VAL A 55 16.24 -4.07 -3.77
C VAL A 55 16.08 -5.42 -3.09
N ILE A 56 14.84 -5.78 -2.74
CA ILE A 56 14.51 -7.06 -2.11
C ILE A 56 14.80 -8.23 -3.07
N LEU A 57 14.45 -8.10 -4.35
CA LEU A 57 14.75 -9.11 -5.36
C LEU A 57 16.26 -9.32 -5.53
N ALA A 58 17.04 -8.23 -5.57
CA ALA A 58 18.49 -8.32 -5.69
C ALA A 58 19.13 -9.05 -4.49
N ALA A 59 18.60 -8.85 -3.27
CA ALA A 59 19.08 -9.55 -2.07
C ALA A 59 18.95 -11.08 -2.17
N VAL A 60 17.99 -11.57 -2.96
CA VAL A 60 17.79 -13.01 -3.24
C VAL A 60 18.27 -13.41 -4.64
N LYS A 61 19.14 -12.60 -5.27
CA LYS A 61 19.72 -12.82 -6.61
C LYS A 61 18.68 -12.93 -7.74
N LEU A 62 17.52 -12.30 -7.58
CA LEU A 62 16.48 -12.15 -8.60
C LEU A 62 16.54 -10.74 -9.21
N LYS A 63 15.96 -10.57 -10.41
CA LYS A 63 15.90 -9.28 -11.11
C LYS A 63 14.56 -9.08 -11.80
N ILE A 64 14.22 -7.82 -12.05
CA ILE A 64 13.08 -7.45 -12.89
C ILE A 64 13.54 -7.50 -14.35
N ASP A 65 12.80 -8.22 -15.17
CA ASP A 65 12.97 -8.22 -16.62
C ASP A 65 11.72 -7.64 -17.28
N LYS A 66 11.89 -6.87 -18.36
CA LYS A 66 10.76 -6.39 -19.14
C LYS A 66 10.41 -7.49 -20.12
N LYS A 67 9.20 -8.04 -20.03
CA LYS A 67 8.72 -8.98 -21.05
C LYS A 67 8.82 -8.29 -22.41
N GLY A 68 9.52 -8.93 -23.35
CA GLY A 68 9.65 -8.46 -24.73
C GLY A 68 8.25 -8.23 -25.33
N THR A 69 8.11 -7.12 -26.05
CA THR A 69 6.87 -6.74 -26.74
C THR A 69 6.67 -7.59 -27.98
#